data_AF-A0A2N9WTF3-F1
#
_entry.id   AF-A0A2N9WTF3-F1
#
_cell.length_a   1.000
_cell.length_b   1.000
_cell.length_c   1.000
_cell.angle_alpha   90.00
_cell.angle_beta   90.00
_cell.angle_gamma   90.00
#
_symmetry.space_group_name_H-M   'P 1'
#
loop_
_entity.id
_entity.type
_entity.pdbx_description
1 polymer ?
#
loop_
_entity_poly.entity_id
_entity_poly.type
_entity_poly.pdbx_seq_one_letter_code
_entity_poly.pdbx_strand_id
1 'polypeptide(L)'
;MISSRATNGIGVFKRSMRYPSDKEYVISISICIPDKNQAPYGLREVKESFFKPLNENFFILDPEFEHYESLYSYIFESAKRAIDLAFTKGIVCGGKRIKLQN
;
A
#
# COMPACT_ATOMS: atom_id res chain seq x y z
N MET A 1 -8.64 -3.70 -8.62
CA MET A 1 -9.48 -2.49 -8.48
C MET A 1 -8.60 -1.40 -7.87
N ILE A 2 -8.42 -0.28 -8.57
CA ILE A 2 -7.66 0.88 -8.07
C ILE A 2 -8.70 1.91 -7.62
N SER A 3 -8.67 2.32 -6.35
CA SER A 3 -9.50 3.42 -5.85
C SER A 3 -8.59 4.47 -5.23
N SER A 4 -8.63 5.70 -5.75
CA SER A 4 -7.95 6.85 -5.14
C SER A 4 -8.75 7.34 -3.95
N ARG A 5 -8.26 7.07 -2.73
CA ARG A 5 -8.82 7.59 -1.48
C ARG A 5 -7.68 8.15 -0.64
N ALA A 6 -7.96 9.23 0.10
CA ALA A 6 -7.02 9.76 1.08
C ALA A 6 -6.83 8.76 2.23
N THR A 7 -5.57 8.56 2.62
CA THR A 7 -5.19 7.76 3.79
C THR A 7 -3.92 8.36 4.40
N ASN A 8 -3.43 7.85 5.53
CA ASN A 8 -2.29 8.43 6.26
C ASN A 8 -0.93 7.80 5.93
N GLY A 9 -0.86 6.81 5.02
CA GLY A 9 0.42 6.23 4.63
C GLY A 9 0.31 5.11 3.59
N ILE A 10 1.36 4.31 3.48
CA ILE A 10 1.39 3.13 2.61
C ILE A 10 1.20 1.90 3.49
N GLY A 11 0.10 1.17 3.28
CA GLY A 11 -0.31 0.04 4.11
C GLY A 11 -0.26 -1.28 3.36
N VAL A 12 0.37 -2.29 3.94
CA VAL A 12 0.30 -3.69 3.50
C VAL A 12 -0.56 -4.48 4.46
N PHE A 13 -1.61 -5.14 3.96
CA PHE A 13 -2.46 -5.97 4.81
C PHE A 13 -1.66 -7.16 5.39
N LYS A 14 -1.71 -7.36 6.71
CA LYS A 14 -0.97 -8.45 7.39
C LYS A 14 -1.48 -9.84 7.02
N ARG A 15 -2.73 -9.94 6.56
CA ARG A 15 -3.42 -11.18 6.20
C ARG A 15 -3.74 -11.19 4.71
N SER A 16 -3.44 -12.31 4.04
CA SER A 16 -3.89 -12.53 2.67
C SER A 16 -5.37 -12.94 2.63
N MET A 17 -6.07 -12.58 1.57
CA MET A 17 -7.36 -13.16 1.20
C MET A 17 -7.12 -14.42 0.33
N ARG A 18 -7.92 -15.46 0.52
CA ARG A 18 -7.86 -16.67 -0.32
C ARG A 18 -9.03 -16.66 -1.30
N TYR A 19 -8.75 -16.93 -2.58
CA TYR A 19 -9.75 -17.21 -3.60
C TYR A 19 -9.70 -18.71 -3.91
N PRO A 20 -10.58 -19.53 -3.29
CA PRO A 20 -10.45 -20.99 -3.35
C PRO A 20 -10.64 -21.58 -4.76
N SER A 21 -11.50 -20.95 -5.57
CA SER A 21 -11.74 -21.30 -6.99
C SER A 21 -10.44 -21.31 -7.79
N ASP A 22 -9.66 -20.25 -7.64
CA ASP A 22 -8.49 -19.97 -8.47
C ASP A 22 -7.19 -20.51 -7.84
N LYS A 23 -7.29 -21.04 -6.62
CA LYS A 23 -6.15 -21.47 -5.78
C LYS A 23 -5.15 -20.33 -5.52
N GLU A 24 -5.65 -19.10 -5.46
CA GLU A 24 -4.84 -17.89 -5.29
C GLU A 24 -4.94 -17.30 -3.87
N TYR A 25 -3.86 -16.62 -3.48
CA TYR A 25 -3.84 -15.74 -2.32
C TYR A 25 -3.55 -14.31 -2.78
N VAL A 26 -4.34 -13.37 -2.30
CA VAL A 26 -4.22 -11.94 -2.62
C VAL A 26 -3.81 -11.18 -1.37
N ILE A 27 -2.81 -10.32 -1.53
CA ILE A 27 -2.37 -9.38 -0.50
C ILE A 27 -2.74 -7.99 -0.98
N SER A 28 -3.50 -7.27 -0.16
CA SER A 28 -3.91 -5.91 -0.48
C SER A 28 -2.85 -4.91 -0.04
N ILE A 29 -2.48 -4.01 -0.94
CA ILE A 29 -1.63 -2.86 -0.66
C ILE A 29 -2.46 -1.60 -0.87
N SER A 30 -2.39 -0.68 0.10
CA SER A 30 -2.98 0.66 0.03
C SER A 30 -1.83 1.67 -0.06
N ILE A 31 -1.84 2.51 -1.09
CA ILE A 31 -0.84 3.57 -1.28
C ILE A 31 -1.56 4.91 -1.14
N CYS A 32 -1.14 5.74 -0.18
CA CYS A 32 -1.63 7.11 -0.08
C CYS A 32 -1.20 7.90 -1.31
N ILE A 33 -2.13 8.63 -1.93
CA ILE A 33 -1.83 9.53 -3.05
C ILE A 33 -1.76 10.95 -2.50
N PRO A 34 -0.74 11.76 -2.82
CA PRO A 34 -0.67 13.13 -2.32
C PRO A 34 -1.72 14.01 -3.01
N ASP A 35 -2.19 15.03 -2.29
CA ASP A 35 -2.91 16.15 -2.90
C ASP A 35 -1.93 17.23 -3.43
N LYS A 36 -2.48 18.25 -4.10
CA LYS A 36 -1.71 19.36 -4.69
C LYS A 36 -0.93 20.22 -3.69
N ASN A 37 -1.28 20.18 -2.41
CA ASN A 37 -0.55 20.88 -1.35
C ASN A 37 0.62 20.04 -0.82
N GLN A 38 0.55 18.72 -0.94
CA GLN A 38 1.58 17.80 -0.45
C GLN A 38 2.68 17.54 -1.48
N ALA A 39 2.34 17.51 -2.77
CA ALA A 39 3.32 17.35 -3.85
C ALA A 39 2.85 18.01 -5.16
N PRO A 40 3.77 18.49 -6.02
CA PRO A 40 3.42 19.08 -7.33
C PRO A 40 2.61 18.13 -8.23
N TYR A 41 2.93 16.84 -8.16
CA TYR A 41 2.28 15.76 -8.90
C TYR A 41 0.99 15.23 -8.22
N GLY A 42 0.58 15.80 -7.10
CA GLY A 42 -0.61 15.37 -6.37
C GLY A 42 -1.91 15.56 -7.15
N LEU A 43 -2.97 14.87 -6.72
CA LEU A 43 -4.29 14.89 -7.34
C LEU A 43 -5.24 15.76 -6.52
N ARG A 44 -6.07 16.57 -7.18
CA ARG A 44 -7.00 17.48 -6.48
C ARG A 44 -8.10 16.71 -5.76
N GLU A 45 -8.57 15.63 -6.38
CA GLU A 45 -9.67 14.77 -5.96
C GLU A 45 -9.37 14.06 -4.63
N VAL A 46 -8.09 13.87 -4.29
CA VAL A 46 -7.69 13.24 -3.03
C VAL A 46 -8.17 14.05 -1.83
N LYS A 47 -8.02 15.38 -1.89
CA LYS A 47 -8.41 16.28 -0.81
C LYS A 47 -9.92 16.22 -0.51
N GLU A 48 -10.72 15.97 -1.53
CA GLU A 48 -12.19 15.89 -1.46
C GLU A 48 -12.68 14.45 -1.21
N SER A 49 -11.79 13.46 -1.22
CA SER A 49 -12.13 12.06 -1.04
C SER A 49 -12.36 11.68 0.43
N PHE A 50 -13.16 10.64 0.66
CA PHE A 50 -13.37 10.10 2.01
C PHE A 50 -12.05 9.54 2.57
N PHE A 51 -11.56 10.20 3.63
CA PHE A 51 -10.36 9.78 4.34
C PHE A 51 -10.60 8.48 5.12
N LYS A 52 -9.76 7.48 4.88
CA LYS A 52 -9.77 6.22 5.63
C LYS A 52 -8.36 5.93 6.17
N PRO A 53 -8.12 6.12 7.48
CA PRO A 53 -6.80 5.86 8.04
C PRO A 53 -6.48 4.35 8.02
N LEU A 54 -5.20 4.05 7.85
CA LEU A 54 -4.65 2.72 8.11
C LEU A 54 -4.75 2.41 9.60
N ASN A 55 -5.00 1.14 9.92
CA ASN A 55 -5.16 0.66 11.29
C ASN A 55 -4.18 -0.50 11.59
N GLU A 56 -4.34 -1.15 12.73
CA GLU A 56 -3.47 -2.21 13.21
C GLU A 56 -3.44 -3.47 12.31
N ASN A 57 -4.33 -3.58 11.33
CA ASN A 57 -4.32 -4.66 10.35
C ASN A 57 -3.24 -4.51 9.27
N PHE A 58 -2.54 -3.37 9.25
CA PHE A 58 -1.53 -3.05 8.25
C PHE A 58 -0.13 -3.04 8.84
N PHE A 59 0.86 -3.46 8.04
CA PHE A 59 2.21 -2.93 8.16
C PHE A 59 2.25 -1.59 7.42
N ILE A 60 2.83 -0.56 8.03
CA ILE A 60 2.73 0.82 7.54
C ILE A 60 4.12 1.34 7.20
N LEU A 61 4.23 2.04 6.08
CA LEU A 61 5.36 2.90 5.71
C LEU A 61 4.88 4.34 5.63
N ASP A 62 5.78 5.26 5.97
CA ASP A 62 5.55 6.68 5.77
C ASP A 62 5.56 7.02 4.28
N PRO A 63 4.64 7.88 3.82
CA PRO A 63 4.64 8.37 2.46
C PRO A 63 5.76 9.40 2.29
N GLU A 64 6.66 9.15 1.35
CA GLU A 64 7.84 9.99 1.07
C GLU A 64 7.62 10.83 -0.18
N PHE A 65 6.62 11.71 -0.16
CA PHE A 65 6.16 12.40 -1.37
C PHE A 65 7.24 13.27 -2.02
N GLU A 66 8.09 13.93 -1.21
CA GLU A 66 9.15 14.80 -1.69
C GLU A 66 10.26 14.09 -2.47
N HIS A 67 10.35 12.77 -2.41
CA HIS A 67 11.41 12.00 -3.09
C HIS A 67 11.09 11.66 -4.55
N TYR A 68 9.97 12.15 -5.11
CA TYR A 68 9.50 11.76 -6.43
C TYR A 68 9.05 12.95 -7.27
N GLU A 69 9.26 12.83 -8.59
CA GLU A 69 8.90 13.87 -9.55
C GLU A 69 7.52 13.66 -10.20
N SER A 70 6.98 12.44 -10.10
CA SER A 70 5.70 12.09 -10.71
C SER A 70 4.90 11.11 -9.87
N LEU A 71 3.58 11.13 -10.09
CA LEU A 71 2.67 10.18 -9.47
C LEU A 71 3.02 8.72 -9.83
N TYR A 72 3.44 8.49 -11.07
CA TYR A 72 3.85 7.17 -11.53
C TYR A 72 5.08 6.66 -10.75
N SER A 73 6.16 7.45 -10.70
CA SER A 73 7.38 7.07 -9.96
C SER A 73 7.11 6.83 -8.49
N TYR A 74 6.27 7.67 -7.88
CA TYR A 74 5.88 7.53 -6.48
C TYR A 74 5.12 6.21 -6.23
N ILE A 75 4.09 5.91 -7.03
CA ILE A 75 3.31 4.67 -6.88
C ILE A 75 4.20 3.44 -7.11
N PHE A 76 5.04 3.47 -8.14
CA PHE A 76 5.89 2.34 -8.53
C PHE A 76 6.90 1.99 -7.43
N GLU A 77 7.66 2.97 -6.94
CA GLU A 77 8.64 2.72 -5.88
C GLU A 77 7.98 2.45 -4.52
N SER A 78 6.85 3.11 -4.22
CA SER A 78 6.06 2.79 -3.02
C SER A 78 5.55 1.35 -3.03
N ALA A 79 5.12 0.83 -4.19
CA ALA A 79 4.69 -0.56 -4.34
C ALA A 79 5.84 -1.54 -4.08
N LYS A 80 7.05 -1.25 -4.60
CA LYS A 80 8.24 -2.07 -4.34
C LYS A 80 8.57 -2.11 -2.86
N ARG A 81 8.64 -0.96 -2.19
CA ARG A 81 8.88 -0.85 -0.74
C ARG A 81 7.82 -1.60 0.08
N ALA A 82 6.55 -1.51 -0.32
CA ALA A 82 5.46 -2.22 0.31
C ALA A 82 5.62 -3.74 0.17
N ILE A 83 5.98 -4.24 -1.01
CA ILE A 83 6.26 -5.66 -1.25
C ILE A 83 7.48 -6.11 -0.42
N ASP A 84 8.54 -5.32 -0.35
CA ASP A 84 9.71 -5.65 0.47
C ASP A 84 9.35 -5.72 1.96
N LEU A 85 8.57 -4.76 2.45
CA LEU A 85 8.06 -4.78 3.83
C LEU A 85 7.20 -6.02 4.10
N ALA A 86 6.33 -6.37 3.15
CA ALA A 86 5.45 -7.52 3.22
C ALA A 86 6.25 -8.80 3.53
N PHE A 87 7.29 -9.07 2.73
CA PHE A 87 8.08 -10.27 2.88
C PHE A 87 9.17 -10.16 3.96
N THR A 88 9.58 -8.95 4.34
CA THR A 88 10.48 -8.74 5.49
C THR A 88 9.78 -9.05 6.82
N LYS A 89 8.55 -8.55 7.00
CA LYS A 89 7.75 -8.81 8.23
C LYS A 89 7.12 -10.20 8.20
N GLY A 90 6.82 -10.69 7.01
CA GLY A 90 6.17 -11.95 6.74
C GLY A 90 4.64 -11.84 6.75
N ILE A 91 4.01 -12.46 5.75
CA ILE A 91 2.55 -12.49 5.59
C ILE A 91 2.03 -13.90 5.84
N VAL A 92 0.85 -14.00 6.46
CA VAL A 92 0.20 -15.28 6.70
C VAL A 92 -0.72 -15.61 5.52
N CYS A 93 -0.41 -16.71 4.83
CA CYS A 93 -1.19 -17.31 3.74
C CYS A 93 -1.60 -18.73 4.14
N GLY A 94 -2.90 -18.97 4.32
CA GLY A 94 -3.40 -20.32 4.65
C GLY A 94 -2.82 -20.91 5.94
N GLY A 95 -2.54 -20.06 6.94
CA GLY A 95 -1.91 -20.46 8.20
C GLY A 95 -0.37 -20.59 8.16
N LYS A 96 0.25 -20.50 6.98
CA LYS A 96 1.70 -20.50 6.82
C LYS A 96 2.22 -19.08 6.67
N ARG A 97 3.33 -18.74 7.36
CA ARG A 97 3.98 -17.44 7.20
C ARG A 97 4.98 -17.48 6.04
N ILE A 98 4.78 -16.64 5.04
CA ILE A 98 5.68 -16.43 3.90
C ILE A 98 6.53 -15.20 4.17
N LYS A 99 7.85 -15.31 4.07
CA LYS A 99 8.83 -14.23 4.26
C LYS A 99 10.07 -14.47 3.41
N LEU A 100 10.91 -13.45 3.21
CA LEU A 100 12.22 -13.62 2.60
C LEU A 100 13.07 -14.61 3.42
N GLN A 101 13.82 -15.44 2.72
CA GLN A 101 14.82 -16.32 3.33
C GLN A 101 16.10 -15.51 3.48
N ASN A 102 16.58 -15.36 4.72
CA ASN A 102 17.87 -14.77 5.03
C ASN A 102 18.97 -15.81 4.90
#